data_AF-A0A920E4L8-F1
#
_entry.id   AF-A0A920E4L8-F1
#
_cell.length_a   1.000
_cell.length_b   1.000
_cell.length_c   1.000
_cell.angle_alpha   90.00
_cell.angle_beta   90.00
_cell.angle_gamma   90.00
#
_symmetry.space_group_name_H-M   'P 1'
#
loop_
_entity.id
_entity.type
_entity.pdbx_description
1 polymer ?
#
loop_
_entity_poly.entity_id
_entity_poly.type
_entity_poly.pdbx_seq_one_letter_code
_entity_poly.pdbx_strand_id
1 'polypeptide(L)'
;MTSELSLTGYPPQDLLFRKDFLKKVEIFKQKIINLTKNKKTIFALSIPLSKINEITNALLLVQSGKIIYTVQKKILPNYGVFDEKRYFSSTKIKTEYFNYRNKKIEFLICEDMWTKDFTKKKKKS
;
A
#
# COMPACT_ATOMS: atom_id res chain seq x y z
N MET A 1 -5.04 9.61 6.03
CA MET A 1 -4.35 8.78 5.01
C MET A 1 -2.97 9.36 4.84
N THR A 2 -1.96 8.52 4.61
CA THR A 2 -0.57 8.95 4.40
C THR A 2 -0.20 8.97 2.91
N SER A 3 0.93 9.59 2.57
CA SER A 3 1.56 9.46 1.26
C SER A 3 2.10 8.05 1.03
N GLU A 4 2.44 7.75 -0.23
CA GLU A 4 3.04 6.49 -0.66
C GLU A 4 4.36 6.20 0.07
N LEU A 5 4.51 4.97 0.57
CA LEU A 5 5.65 4.49 1.37
C LEU A 5 6.02 5.41 2.55
N SER A 6 5.08 6.18 3.09
CA SER A 6 5.32 7.16 4.17
C SER A 6 6.06 6.61 5.39
N LEU A 7 5.93 5.32 5.70
CA LEU A 7 6.63 4.72 6.84
C LEU A 7 8.15 4.66 6.64
N THR A 8 8.59 4.55 5.39
CA THR A 8 10.01 4.41 5.03
C THR A 8 10.57 5.60 4.28
N GLY A 9 9.70 6.49 3.80
CA GLY A 9 10.03 7.43 2.72
C GLY A 9 9.95 6.75 1.35
N TYR A 10 9.90 7.58 0.31
CA TYR A 10 9.79 7.15 -1.09
C TYR A 10 10.86 7.85 -1.95
N PRO A 11 11.66 7.10 -2.75
CA PRO A 11 11.79 5.64 -2.76
C PRO A 11 12.79 5.16 -1.68
N PRO A 12 12.55 4.01 -1.02
CA PRO A 12 13.52 3.40 -0.10
C PRO A 12 14.69 2.68 -0.82
N GLN A 13 14.58 2.44 -2.14
CA GLN A 13 15.62 1.85 -2.98
C GLN A 13 16.22 0.56 -2.38
N ASP A 14 17.55 0.39 -2.44
CA ASP A 14 18.28 -0.81 -2.00
C ASP A 14 18.11 -1.14 -0.50
N LEU A 15 17.59 -0.23 0.32
CA LEU A 15 17.22 -0.54 1.72
C LEU A 15 16.21 -1.68 1.80
N LEU A 16 15.42 -1.92 0.75
CA LEU A 16 14.47 -3.03 0.69
C LEU A 16 15.16 -4.41 0.63
N PHE A 17 16.43 -4.49 0.24
CA PHE A 17 17.21 -5.74 0.29
C PHE A 17 17.81 -6.03 1.67
N ARG A 18 17.78 -5.04 2.58
CA ARG A 18 18.32 -5.18 3.93
C ARG A 18 17.31 -5.80 4.89
N LYS A 19 17.61 -7.01 5.36
CA LYS A 19 16.76 -7.74 6.32
C LYS A 19 16.52 -6.96 7.62
N ASP A 20 17.51 -6.23 8.11
CA ASP A 20 17.39 -5.40 9.32
C ASP A 20 16.47 -4.19 9.12
N PHE A 21 16.49 -3.60 7.91
CA PHE A 21 15.55 -2.54 7.55
C PHE A 21 14.11 -3.06 7.52
N LEU A 22 13.84 -4.17 6.84
CA LEU A 22 12.50 -4.77 6.80
C LEU A 22 12.00 -5.19 8.19
N LYS A 23 12.88 -5.70 9.06
CA LYS A 23 12.54 -5.97 10.47
C LYS A 23 12.09 -4.71 11.20
N LYS A 24 12.78 -3.57 11.00
CA LYS A 24 12.35 -2.28 11.57
C LYS A 24 11.01 -1.84 11.02
N VAL A 25 10.77 -1.96 9.72
CA VAL A 25 9.47 -1.67 9.09
C VAL A 25 8.36 -2.48 9.76
N GLU A 26 8.57 -3.78 9.98
CA GLU A 26 7.59 -4.63 10.67
C GLU A 26 7.34 -4.18 12.11
N ILE A 27 8.40 -3.86 12.88
CA ILE A 27 8.27 -3.35 14.25
C ILE A 27 7.44 -2.06 14.28
N PHE A 28 7.73 -1.09 13.41
CA PHE A 28 7.01 0.17 13.37
C PHE A 28 5.58 0.01 12.85
N LYS A 29 5.35 -0.89 11.88
CA LYS A 29 4.00 -1.28 11.46
C LYS A 29 3.18 -1.76 12.66
N GLN A 30 3.72 -2.66 13.48
CA GLN A 30 3.02 -3.15 14.69
C GLN A 30 2.80 -2.05 15.73
N LYS A 31 3.76 -1.14 15.93
CA LYS A 31 3.59 0.03 16.81
C LYS A 31 2.42 0.90 16.35
N ILE A 32 2.34 1.23 15.07
CA ILE A 32 1.25 2.04 14.52
C ILE A 32 -0.09 1.32 14.64
N ILE A 33 -0.13 0.01 14.34
CA ILE A 33 -1.35 -0.79 14.55
C ILE A 33 -1.81 -0.69 16.00
N ASN A 34 -0.91 -0.87 16.96
CA ASN A 34 -1.23 -0.74 18.38
C ASN A 34 -1.73 0.66 18.77
N LEU A 35 -1.19 1.74 18.18
CA LEU A 35 -1.67 3.10 18.43
C LEU A 35 -3.11 3.34 17.97
N THR A 36 -3.63 2.54 17.03
CA THR A 36 -5.03 2.60 16.61
C THR A 36 -5.99 1.88 17.57
N LYS A 37 -5.49 1.18 18.61
CA LYS A 37 -6.34 0.53 19.62
C LYS A 37 -7.28 1.55 20.24
N ASN A 38 -8.55 1.16 20.41
CA ASN A 38 -9.62 1.99 20.96
C ASN A 38 -9.94 3.26 20.14
N LYS A 39 -9.39 3.41 18.92
CA LYS A 39 -9.74 4.50 18.00
C LYS A 39 -10.77 4.01 17.00
N LYS A 40 -11.84 4.80 16.82
CA LYS A 40 -12.87 4.54 15.81
C LYS A 40 -12.42 4.94 14.39
N THR A 41 -11.38 5.76 14.26
CA THR A 41 -10.86 6.23 12.97
C THR A 41 -10.12 5.12 12.23
N ILE A 42 -10.38 4.99 10.92
CA ILE A 42 -9.59 4.15 10.03
C ILE A 42 -8.33 4.93 9.62
N PHE A 43 -7.16 4.39 9.91
CA PHE A 43 -5.88 4.93 9.50
C PHE A 43 -5.38 4.19 8.26
N ALA A 44 -5.16 4.91 7.17
CA ALA A 44 -4.60 4.37 5.94
C ALA A 44 -3.08 4.64 5.92
N LEU A 45 -2.29 3.58 6.12
CA LEU A 45 -0.84 3.58 6.27
C LEU A 45 -0.17 2.93 5.06
N SER A 46 0.68 3.66 4.33
CA SER A 46 1.44 3.10 3.22
C SER A 46 2.84 2.65 3.63
N ILE A 47 3.19 1.41 3.26
CA ILE A 47 4.43 0.72 3.64
C ILE A 47 4.95 -0.18 2.52
N PRO A 48 6.24 -0.53 2.53
CA PRO A 48 6.71 -1.73 1.83
C PRO A 48 6.30 -2.96 2.66
N LEU A 49 5.34 -3.73 2.15
CA LEU A 49 4.85 -4.94 2.80
C LEU A 49 5.69 -6.13 2.35
N SER A 50 6.47 -6.70 3.28
CA SER A 50 7.26 -7.90 3.03
C SER A 50 6.46 -9.17 3.36
N LYS A 51 6.47 -10.12 2.43
CA LYS A 51 6.01 -11.51 2.56
C LYS A 51 7.16 -12.45 2.16
N ILE A 52 6.95 -13.76 2.27
CA ILE A 52 7.95 -14.76 1.88
C ILE A 52 8.39 -14.50 0.43
N ASN A 53 9.67 -14.15 0.25
CA ASN A 53 10.33 -13.87 -1.02
C ASN A 53 9.75 -12.72 -1.86
N GLU A 54 8.85 -11.90 -1.31
CA GLU A 54 8.23 -10.80 -2.05
C GLU A 54 8.08 -9.56 -1.19
N ILE A 55 8.26 -8.39 -1.81
CA ILE A 55 7.98 -7.10 -1.20
C ILE A 55 7.01 -6.39 -2.13
N THR A 56 5.92 -5.87 -1.59
CA THR A 56 4.94 -5.12 -2.37
C THR A 56 4.78 -3.71 -1.80
N ASN A 57 4.62 -2.73 -2.67
CA ASN A 57 4.21 -1.39 -2.26
C ASN A 57 2.72 -1.43 -1.88
N ALA A 58 2.39 -1.15 -0.62
CA ALA A 58 1.07 -1.43 -0.08
C ALA A 58 0.49 -0.24 0.71
N LEU A 59 -0.84 -0.21 0.79
CA LEU A 59 -1.64 0.62 1.68
C LEU A 59 -2.46 -0.29 2.59
N LEU A 60 -2.24 -0.18 3.89
CA LEU A 60 -2.98 -0.89 4.92
C LEU A 60 -4.05 0.03 5.51
N LEU A 61 -5.31 -0.41 5.52
CA LEU A 61 -6.33 0.23 6.35
C LEU A 61 -6.32 -0.44 7.73
N VAL A 62 -6.12 0.37 8.75
CA VAL A 62 -5.94 -0.08 10.12
C VAL A 62 -6.98 0.59 11.01
N GLN A 63 -7.68 -0.20 11.82
CA GLN A 63 -8.69 0.30 12.75
C GLN A 63 -8.72 -0.60 13.99
N SER A 64 -8.85 0.00 15.18
CA SER A 64 -9.00 -0.72 16.45
C SER A 64 -7.93 -1.81 16.67
N GLY A 65 -6.68 -1.56 16.28
CA GLY A 65 -5.58 -2.51 16.44
C GLY A 65 -5.56 -3.66 15.43
N LYS A 66 -6.31 -3.56 14.32
CA LYS A 66 -6.38 -4.59 13.28
C LYS A 66 -6.20 -3.99 11.89
N ILE A 67 -5.53 -4.74 11.01
CA ILE A 67 -5.55 -4.45 9.58
C ILE A 67 -6.90 -4.97 9.05
N ILE A 68 -7.76 -4.07 8.60
CA ILE A 68 -9.11 -4.40 8.12
C ILE A 68 -9.18 -4.50 6.60
N TYR A 69 -8.18 -3.95 5.89
CA TYR A 69 -8.09 -4.01 4.44
C TYR A 69 -6.65 -3.78 3.98
N THR A 70 -6.25 -4.39 2.87
CA THR A 70 -4.91 -4.24 2.28
C THR A 70 -5.02 -4.01 0.79
N VAL A 71 -4.35 -2.98 0.29
CA VAL A 71 -4.18 -2.71 -1.13
C VAL A 71 -2.70 -2.84 -1.46
N GLN A 72 -2.39 -3.48 -2.58
CA GLN A 72 -1.04 -3.58 -3.12
C GLN A 72 -1.03 -2.91 -4.49
N LYS A 73 0.00 -2.10 -4.75
CA LYS A 73 0.19 -1.38 -6.01
C LYS A 73 0.26 -2.37 -7.17
N LYS A 74 -0.43 -2.06 -8.27
CA LYS A 74 -0.50 -2.95 -9.44
C LYS A 74 0.51 -2.53 -10.49
N ILE A 75 0.62 -1.23 -10.74
CA ILE A 75 1.49 -0.68 -11.76
C ILE A 75 2.77 -0.18 -11.11
N LEU A 76 3.87 -0.86 -11.43
CA LEU A 76 5.20 -0.50 -10.98
C LEU A 76 5.93 0.22 -12.12
N PRO A 77 6.03 1.57 -12.08
CA PRO A 77 6.73 2.33 -13.11
C PRO A 77 8.22 1.96 -13.12
N ASN A 78 8.80 1.88 -14.32
CA ASN A 78 10.20 1.51 -14.54
C ASN A 78 10.86 2.37 -15.63
N TYR A 79 10.54 3.67 -15.63
CA TYR A 79 10.97 4.64 -16.61
C TYR A 79 11.44 5.93 -15.92
N GLY A 80 12.35 6.67 -16.55
CA GLY A 80 12.88 7.92 -16.00
C GLY A 80 13.59 7.68 -14.66
N VAL A 81 13.11 8.36 -13.61
CA VAL A 81 13.63 8.23 -12.23
C VAL A 81 13.04 7.05 -11.45
N PHE A 82 12.09 6.31 -12.03
CA PHE A 82 11.41 5.20 -11.38
C PHE A 82 12.02 3.86 -11.78
N ASP A 83 12.32 3.02 -10.80
CA ASP A 83 12.84 1.65 -10.97
C ASP A 83 12.09 0.68 -10.03
N GLU A 84 10.75 0.81 -9.93
CA GLU A 84 9.98 0.08 -8.92
C GLU A 84 9.97 -1.44 -9.15
N LYS A 85 10.11 -1.91 -10.39
CA LYS A 85 10.11 -3.35 -10.70
C LYS A 85 11.35 -4.06 -10.17
N ARG A 86 12.43 -3.33 -9.91
CA ARG A 86 13.63 -3.87 -9.24
C ARG A 86 13.34 -4.26 -7.79
N TYR A 87 12.48 -3.51 -7.10
CA TYR A 87 12.31 -3.62 -5.65
C TYR A 87 10.98 -4.25 -5.21
N PHE A 88 9.95 -4.13 -6.04
CA PHE A 88 8.61 -4.55 -5.69
C PHE A 88 8.06 -5.59 -6.67
N SER A 89 7.26 -6.50 -6.13
CA SER A 89 6.37 -7.38 -6.90
C SER A 89 5.00 -6.72 -7.03
N SER A 90 4.40 -6.79 -8.22
CA SER A 90 3.00 -6.40 -8.41
C SER A 90 2.08 -7.56 -8.03
N THR A 91 0.92 -7.24 -7.47
CA THR A 91 -0.10 -8.28 -7.20
C THR A 91 -0.93 -8.53 -8.45
N LYS A 92 -1.21 -9.82 -8.74
CA LYS A 92 -2.24 -10.22 -9.72
C LYS A 92 -3.64 -10.26 -9.12
N ILE A 93 -3.76 -10.07 -7.80
CA ILE A 93 -5.03 -10.11 -7.09
C ILE A 93 -5.86 -8.89 -7.50
N LYS A 94 -7.11 -9.11 -7.92
CA LYS A 94 -8.06 -8.02 -8.14
C LYS A 94 -8.30 -7.32 -6.81
N THR A 95 -7.97 -6.03 -6.72
CA THR A 95 -8.36 -5.21 -5.58
C THR A 95 -9.88 -5.17 -5.52
N GLU A 96 -10.45 -5.65 -4.43
CA GLU A 96 -11.86 -5.53 -4.17
C GLU A 96 -12.21 -4.09 -3.74
N TYR A 97 -13.49 -3.76 -3.71
CA TYR A 97 -13.90 -2.49 -3.10
C TYR A 97 -13.90 -2.64 -1.59
N PHE A 98 -13.35 -1.66 -0.88
CA PHE A 98 -13.56 -1.52 0.55
C PHE A 98 -14.97 -0.99 0.79
N ASN A 99 -15.82 -1.79 1.42
CA ASN A 99 -17.18 -1.39 1.75
C ASN A 99 -17.19 -0.62 3.08
N TYR A 100 -17.61 0.64 3.05
CA TYR A 100 -17.74 1.48 4.24
C TYR A 100 -19.04 2.26 4.22
N ARG A 101 -19.92 2.01 5.20
CA ARG A 101 -21.23 2.69 5.34
C ARG A 101 -22.03 2.70 4.03
N ASN A 102 -22.23 1.52 3.43
CA ASN A 102 -22.92 1.30 2.15
C ASN A 102 -22.29 1.99 0.93
N LYS A 103 -21.06 2.51 1.05
CA LYS A 103 -20.28 3.03 -0.08
C LYS A 103 -19.15 2.07 -0.42
N LYS A 104 -18.94 1.87 -1.73
CA LYS A 104 -17.80 1.13 -2.28
C LYS A 104 -16.65 2.11 -2.51
N ILE A 105 -15.49 1.84 -1.91
CA ILE A 105 -14.29 2.67 -2.02
C ILE A 105 -13.19 1.83 -2.68
N GLU A 106 -12.64 2.32 -3.80
CA GLU A 106 -11.44 1.76 -4.42
C GLU A 106 -10.24 2.62 -4.02
N PHE A 107 -9.17 1.97 -3.56
CA PHE A 107 -7.90 2.65 -3.30
C PHE A 107 -6.93 2.31 -4.41
N LEU A 108 -6.21 3.33 -4.88
CA LEU A 108 -5.19 3.25 -5.91
C LEU A 108 -3.91 3.86 -5.36
N ILE A 109 -2.74 3.35 -5.76
CA ILE A 109 -1.45 3.88 -5.33
C ILE A 109 -0.76 4.52 -6.53
N CYS A 110 -0.68 5.86 -6.50
CA CYS A 110 0.03 6.70 -7.48
C CYS A 110 -0.24 6.29 -8.94
N GLU A 111 0.71 5.58 -9.57
CA GLU A 111 0.67 5.19 -10.98
C GLU A 111 -0.59 4.38 -11.37
N ASP A 112 -1.19 3.67 -10.41
CA ASP A 112 -2.43 2.91 -10.64
C ASP A 112 -3.56 3.79 -11.22
N MET A 113 -3.60 5.09 -10.89
CA MET A 113 -4.64 6.03 -11.33
C MET A 113 -4.57 6.36 -12.83
N TRP A 114 -3.37 6.32 -13.43
CA TRP A 114 -3.15 6.77 -14.82
C TRP A 114 -3.44 5.69 -15.86
N THR A 115 -3.90 4.52 -15.43
CA THR A 115 -4.17 3.38 -16.32
C THR A 115 -5.41 3.58 -17.20
N LYS A 116 -5.35 3.05 -18.43
CA LYS A 116 -6.46 3.08 -19.41
C LYS A 116 -7.74 2.41 -18.90
N ASP A 117 -7.64 1.46 -17.97
CA ASP A 117 -8.79 0.77 -17.38
C ASP A 117 -9.57 1.67 -16.41
N PHE A 118 -8.88 2.53 -15.65
CA PHE A 118 -9.53 3.48 -14.75
C PHE A 118 -10.19 4.64 -15.52
N THR A 119 -9.54 5.15 -16.57
CA THR A 119 -10.10 6.22 -17.39
C THR A 119 -11.36 5.81 -18.15
N LYS A 120 -11.54 4.51 -18.47
CA LYS A 120 -12.77 3.98 -19.07
C LYS A 120 -13.91 3.77 -18.08
N LYS A 121 -13.64 3.37 -16.82
CA LYS A 121 -14.68 3.19 -15.79
C LYS A 121 -15.43 4.49 -15.48
N LYS A 122 -14.75 5.65 -15.51
CA LYS A 122 -15.38 6.97 -15.30
C LYS A 122 -16.35 7.40 -16.40
N LYS A 123 -16.31 6.81 -17.60
CA LYS A 123 -17.24 7.15 -18.70
C LYS A 123 -18.57 6.42 -18.63
N LYS A 124 -18.77 5.52 -17.65
CA LYS A 124 -19.96 4.67 -17.52
C LYS A 124 -20.71 4.85 -16.19
N SER A 125 -20.44 5.91 -15.44
CA SER A 125 -21.16 6.27 -14.21
C SER A 125 -21.92 7.57 -14.37
#